data_AF-A0A951KFT6-F1
#
_entry.id   AF-A0A951KFT6-F1
#
_cell.length_a   1.000
_cell.length_b   1.000
_cell.length_c   1.000
_cell.angle_alpha   90.00
_cell.angle_beta   90.00
_cell.angle_gamma   90.00
#
_symmetry.space_group_name_H-M   'P 1'
#
loop_
_entity.id
_entity.type
_entity.pdbx_description
1 polymer ?
#
loop_
_entity_poly.entity_id
_entity_poly.type
_entity_poly.pdbx_seq_one_letter_code
_entity_poly.pdbx_strand_id
1 'polypeptide(L)'
;MVVAELFRFPNPVNEISARLVAGGVVALCAATLVLDLPILLLPLAYGFVARVLTGPTLSPLGQLVTRLITPRLPVPAKDVPGPPKRFAQGIGATLSVAAVVAHFGFGATGLADVLVGMILVAATLEAVFA
;
A
#
# COMPACT_ATOMS: atom_id res chain seq x y z
N MET A 1 5.34 -18.94 15.11
CA MET A 1 4.19 -18.13 14.66
C MET A 1 3.16 -19.09 14.08
N VAL A 2 1.97 -19.15 14.66
CA VAL A 2 0.87 -19.96 14.11
C VAL A 2 0.35 -19.26 12.85
N VAL A 3 -0.03 -19.99 11.80
CA VAL A 3 -0.50 -19.40 10.53
C VAL A 3 -1.63 -18.37 10.75
N ALA A 4 -2.53 -18.64 11.71
CA ALA A 4 -3.60 -17.72 12.09
C ALA A 4 -3.11 -16.37 12.62
N GLU A 5 -1.97 -16.31 13.31
CA GLU A 5 -1.39 -15.05 13.80
C GLU A 5 -0.83 -14.20 12.67
N LEU A 6 -0.29 -14.83 11.62
CA LEU A 6 0.26 -14.11 10.46
C LEU A 6 -0.83 -13.33 9.70
N PHE A 7 -2.02 -13.90 9.58
CA PHE A 7 -3.17 -13.29 8.89
C PHE A 7 -4.03 -12.41 9.81
N ARG A 8 -3.63 -12.24 11.07
CA ARG A 8 -4.29 -11.31 11.98
C ARG A 8 -3.81 -9.89 11.68
N PHE A 9 -4.69 -9.08 11.12
CA PHE A 9 -4.38 -7.68 10.89
C PHE A 9 -4.10 -6.96 12.23
N PRO A 10 -3.03 -6.15 12.34
CA PRO A 10 -2.68 -5.51 13.59
C PRO A 10 -3.75 -4.50 14.06
N ASN A 11 -3.99 -4.46 15.36
CA ASN A 11 -4.86 -3.46 15.98
C ASN A 11 -4.38 -3.25 17.44
N PRO A 12 -3.89 -2.06 17.82
CA PRO A 12 -3.79 -0.84 17.02
C PRO A 12 -2.69 -0.88 15.94
N VAL A 13 -2.65 0.16 15.09
CA VAL A 13 -1.57 0.41 14.12
C VAL A 13 -0.96 1.79 14.33
N ASN A 14 0.35 1.93 14.06
CA ASN A 14 1.02 3.22 14.09
C ASN A 14 0.70 4.04 12.84
N GLU A 15 0.05 5.18 13.02
CA GLU A 15 -0.33 6.13 11.97
C GLU A 15 0.88 6.65 11.18
N ILE A 16 2.00 6.97 11.87
CA ILE A 16 3.21 7.48 11.21
C ILE A 16 3.77 6.46 10.24
N SER A 17 3.80 5.18 10.63
CA SER A 17 4.19 4.10 9.72
C SER A 17 3.21 3.98 8.55
N ALA A 18 1.90 4.06 8.79
CA ALA A 18 0.90 3.98 7.73
C ALA A 18 1.11 5.09 6.67
N ARG A 19 1.34 6.33 7.11
CA ARG A 19 1.59 7.50 6.25
C ARG A 19 2.87 7.36 5.42
N LEU A 20 3.95 6.88 6.04
CA LEU A 20 5.21 6.63 5.33
C LEU A 20 5.08 5.53 4.27
N VAL A 21 4.36 4.44 4.59
CA VAL A 21 4.07 3.41 3.59
C VAL A 21 3.21 3.99 2.46
N ALA A 22 2.22 4.83 2.78
CA ALA A 22 1.42 5.52 1.77
C ALA A 22 2.30 6.43 0.88
N GLY A 23 3.28 7.12 1.44
CA GLY A 23 4.28 7.87 0.66
C GLY A 23 5.08 6.99 -0.31
N GLY A 24 5.47 5.78 0.11
CA GLY A 24 6.09 4.81 -0.79
C GLY A 24 5.15 4.32 -1.90
N VAL A 25 3.86 4.18 -1.61
CA VAL A 25 2.83 3.86 -2.63
C VAL A 25 2.69 5.02 -3.62
N VAL A 26 2.66 6.27 -3.16
CA VAL A 26 2.65 7.46 -4.02
C VAL A 26 3.83 7.44 -4.97
N ALA A 27 5.04 7.17 -4.47
CA ALA A 27 6.24 7.07 -5.29
C ALA A 27 6.14 5.95 -6.33
N LEU A 28 5.63 4.76 -5.96
CA LEU A 28 5.39 3.66 -6.91
C LEU A 28 4.38 4.05 -7.99
N CYS A 29 3.23 4.60 -7.63
CA CYS A 29 2.21 5.03 -8.59
C CYS A 29 2.73 6.12 -9.54
N ALA A 30 3.45 7.11 -9.00
CA ALA A 30 4.05 8.17 -9.81
C ALA A 30 5.11 7.61 -10.76
N ALA A 31 5.96 6.69 -10.30
CA ALA A 31 6.93 6.02 -11.15
C ALA A 31 6.26 5.19 -12.26
N THR A 32 5.19 4.46 -11.95
CA THR A 32 4.41 3.73 -12.96
C THR A 32 3.89 4.65 -14.06
N LEU A 33 3.27 5.77 -13.69
CA LEU A 33 2.59 6.67 -14.64
C LEU A 33 3.54 7.60 -15.39
N VAL A 34 4.54 8.17 -14.71
CA VAL A 34 5.43 9.19 -15.30
C VAL A 34 6.55 8.57 -16.12
N LEU A 35 7.07 7.42 -15.66
CA LEU A 35 8.17 6.72 -16.34
C LEU A 35 7.66 5.61 -17.27
N ASP A 36 6.34 5.43 -17.37
CA ASP A 36 5.68 4.37 -18.15
C ASP A 36 6.26 2.98 -17.82
N LEU A 37 6.29 2.64 -16.53
CA LEU A 37 6.85 1.39 -16.01
C LEU A 37 5.74 0.44 -15.53
N PRO A 38 4.98 -0.21 -16.44
CA PRO A 38 3.84 -1.06 -16.06
C PRO A 38 4.26 -2.28 -15.22
N ILE A 39 5.53 -2.68 -15.27
CA ILE A 39 6.06 -3.75 -14.41
C ILE A 39 5.91 -3.41 -12.91
N LEU A 40 5.84 -2.13 -12.54
CA LEU A 40 5.64 -1.68 -11.16
C LEU A 40 4.20 -1.93 -10.65
N LEU A 41 3.25 -2.25 -11.53
CA LEU A 41 1.91 -2.70 -11.11
C LEU A 41 1.98 -3.98 -10.26
N LEU A 42 2.92 -4.89 -10.56
CA LEU A 42 3.08 -6.15 -9.83
C LEU A 42 3.48 -5.94 -8.36
N PRO A 43 4.57 -5.22 -8.02
CA PRO A 43 4.91 -4.94 -6.63
C PRO A 43 3.88 -4.03 -5.94
N LEU A 44 3.20 -3.14 -6.68
CA LEU A 44 2.10 -2.33 -6.13
C LEU A 44 0.93 -3.22 -5.66
N ALA A 45 0.44 -4.11 -6.53
CA ALA A 45 -0.64 -5.03 -6.23
C ALA A 45 -0.28 -6.01 -5.11
N TYR A 46 0.91 -6.62 -5.21
CA TYR A 46 1.44 -7.48 -4.15
C TYR A 46 1.49 -6.74 -2.81
N GLY A 47 1.99 -5.51 -2.79
CA GLY A 47 2.13 -4.70 -1.59
C GLY A 47 0.79 -4.43 -0.90
N PHE A 48 -0.29 -4.18 -1.65
CA PHE A 48 -1.64 -4.03 -1.07
C PHE A 48 -2.23 -5.35 -0.59
N VAL A 49 -2.13 -6.43 -1.38
CA VAL A 49 -2.62 -7.76 -1.00
C VAL A 49 -1.93 -8.27 0.26
N ALA A 50 -0.61 -8.15 0.34
CA ALA A 50 0.15 -8.52 1.53
C ALA A 50 -0.31 -7.73 2.77
N ARG A 51 -0.57 -6.43 2.61
CA ARG A 51 -0.99 -5.55 3.71
C ARG A 51 -2.42 -5.79 4.17
N VAL A 52 -3.38 -5.98 3.28
CA VAL A 52 -4.76 -6.26 3.69
C VAL A 52 -4.87 -7.60 4.44
N LEU A 53 -4.01 -8.57 4.10
CA LEU A 53 -3.96 -9.88 4.73
C LEU A 53 -3.20 -9.90 6.05
N THR A 54 -2.05 -9.21 6.14
CA THR A 54 -1.09 -9.41 7.25
C THR A 54 -0.59 -8.13 7.91
N GLY A 55 -1.08 -6.97 7.46
CA GLY A 55 -0.48 -5.69 7.82
C GLY A 55 0.96 -5.56 7.27
N PRO A 56 1.92 -5.03 8.04
CA PRO A 56 3.28 -4.79 7.52
C PRO A 56 4.10 -6.08 7.32
N THR A 57 3.69 -7.22 7.88
CA THR A 57 4.54 -8.40 8.03
C THR A 57 4.99 -9.03 6.71
N LEU A 58 4.13 -9.13 5.69
CA LEU A 58 4.53 -9.68 4.37
C LEU A 58 4.85 -8.62 3.31
N SER A 59 4.74 -7.34 3.66
CA SER A 59 4.99 -6.23 2.73
C SER A 59 6.43 -5.74 2.86
N PRO A 60 7.30 -5.88 1.84
CA PRO A 60 8.68 -5.38 1.89
C PRO A 60 8.74 -3.88 2.22
N LEU A 61 7.86 -3.08 1.60
CA LEU A 61 7.73 -1.66 1.91
C LEU A 61 7.24 -1.43 3.36
N GLY A 62 6.27 -2.23 3.81
CA GLY A 62 5.78 -2.20 5.19
C GLY A 62 6.88 -2.52 6.21
N GLN A 63 7.70 -3.54 5.96
CA GLN A 63 8.84 -3.91 6.80
C GLN A 63 9.93 -2.83 6.78
N LEU A 64 10.28 -2.31 5.61
CA LEU A 64 11.24 -1.22 5.46
C LEU A 64 10.81 -0.02 6.32
N VAL A 65 9.56 0.40 6.18
CA VAL A 65 9.03 1.53 6.95
C VAL A 65 9.02 1.21 8.45
N THR A 66 8.38 0.12 8.86
CA THR A 66 8.15 -0.17 10.29
C THR A 66 9.42 -0.54 11.05
N ARG A 67 10.38 -1.22 10.41
CA ARG A 67 11.61 -1.70 11.08
C ARG A 67 12.79 -0.77 10.91
N LEU A 68 12.85 -0.01 9.81
CA LEU A 68 14.02 0.82 9.51
C LEU A 68 13.71 2.32 9.55
N ILE A 69 12.61 2.77 8.94
CA ILE A 69 12.37 4.21 8.82
C ILE A 69 11.73 4.78 10.09
N THR A 70 10.59 4.25 10.52
CA THR A 70 9.84 4.77 11.66
C THR A 70 10.65 4.84 12.97
N PRO A 71 11.44 3.81 13.37
CA PRO A 71 12.23 3.87 14.61
C PRO A 71 13.32 4.94 14.62
N ARG A 72 13.70 5.46 13.43
CA ARG A 72 14.72 6.50 13.28
C ARG A 72 14.14 7.91 13.25
N LEU A 73 12.81 8.06 13.23
CA LEU A 73 12.17 9.36 13.26
C LEU A 73 12.02 9.84 14.71
N PRO A 74 12.33 11.12 15.02
CA PRO A 74 12.14 11.70 16.34
C PRO A 74 10.65 12.08 16.55
N VAL A 75 9.73 11.17 16.24
CA VAL A 75 8.28 11.39 16.32
C VAL A 75 7.67 10.24 17.13
N PRO A 76 6.88 10.53 18.18
CA PRO A 76 6.24 9.48 18.97
C PRO A 76 5.25 8.68 18.10
N ALA A 77 5.12 7.39 18.40
CA ALA A 77 4.10 6.56 17.77
C ALA A 77 2.70 7.10 18.10
N LYS A 78 1.84 7.14 17.10
CA LYS A 78 0.42 7.49 17.25
C LYS A 78 -0.41 6.27 16.88
N ASP A 79 -0.97 5.63 17.90
CA ASP A 79 -1.76 4.41 17.74
C ASP A 79 -3.19 4.76 17.33
N VAL A 80 -3.64 4.16 16.23
CA VAL A 80 -4.99 4.32 15.70
C VAL A 80 -5.65 2.96 15.44
N PRO A 81 -7.00 2.90 15.39
CA PRO A 81 -7.69 1.65 15.07
C PRO A 81 -7.25 1.05 13.73
N GLY A 82 -6.91 -0.23 13.74
CA GLY A 82 -6.50 -0.99 12.55
C GLY A 82 -7.61 -1.25 11.52
N PRO A 83 -8.88 -1.54 11.89
CA PRO A 83 -9.89 -1.94 10.92
C PRO A 83 -10.18 -0.93 9.80
N PRO A 84 -10.29 0.40 10.05
CA PRO A 84 -10.44 1.39 8.98
C PRO A 84 -9.25 1.39 7.99
N LYS A 85 -8.03 1.22 8.49
CA LYS A 85 -6.83 1.15 7.64
C LYS A 85 -6.81 -0.14 6.82
N ARG A 86 -7.26 -1.28 7.37
CA ARG A 86 -7.42 -2.53 6.61
C ARG A 86 -8.44 -2.39 5.48
N PHE A 87 -9.55 -1.69 5.72
CA PHE A 87 -10.55 -1.41 4.69
C PHE A 87 -9.96 -0.61 3.52
N ALA A 88 -9.21 0.46 3.82
CA ALA A 88 -8.50 1.25 2.80
C ALA A 88 -7.49 0.40 2.01
N GLN A 89 -6.76 -0.50 2.69
CA GLN A 89 -5.86 -1.47 2.02
C GLN A 89 -6.64 -2.42 1.09
N GLY A 90 -7.86 -2.81 1.47
CA GLY A 90 -8.74 -3.62 0.63
C GLY A 90 -9.13 -2.93 -0.67
N ILE A 91 -9.50 -1.65 -0.61
CA ILE A 91 -9.78 -0.85 -1.82
C ILE A 91 -8.54 -0.78 -2.70
N GLY A 92 -7.38 -0.46 -2.11
CA GLY A 92 -6.11 -0.41 -2.85
C GLY A 92 -5.74 -1.76 -3.49
N ALA A 93 -5.99 -2.88 -2.81
CA ALA A 93 -5.77 -4.22 -3.35
C ALA A 93 -6.67 -4.50 -4.55
N THR A 94 -7.97 -4.19 -4.45
CA THR A 94 -8.93 -4.37 -5.55
C THR A 94 -8.52 -3.54 -6.77
N LEU A 95 -8.21 -2.26 -6.60
CA LEU A 95 -7.84 -1.37 -7.70
C LEU A 95 -6.52 -1.79 -8.36
N SER A 96 -5.51 -2.13 -7.57
CA SER A 96 -4.19 -2.51 -8.10
C SER A 96 -4.19 -3.86 -8.79
N VAL A 97 -4.93 -4.85 -8.27
CA VAL A 97 -5.13 -6.14 -8.95
C VAL A 97 -5.92 -5.95 -10.24
N ALA A 98 -6.98 -5.13 -10.23
CA ALA A 98 -7.72 -4.80 -11.43
C ALA A 98 -6.81 -4.11 -12.48
N ALA A 99 -5.90 -3.23 -12.06
CA ALA A 99 -4.94 -2.58 -12.95
C ALA A 99 -3.96 -3.58 -13.58
N VAL A 100 -3.42 -4.52 -12.79
CA VAL A 100 -2.57 -5.62 -13.29
C VAL A 100 -3.33 -6.44 -14.34
N VAL A 101 -4.56 -6.86 -14.03
CA VAL A 101 -5.38 -7.66 -14.95
C VAL A 101 -5.74 -6.88 -16.22
N ALA A 102 -6.10 -5.60 -16.09
CA ALA A 102 -6.42 -4.75 -17.23
C ALA A 102 -5.22 -4.63 -18.19
N HIS A 103 -4.04 -4.30 -17.67
CA HIS A 103 -2.84 -4.12 -18.50
C HIS A 103 -2.30 -5.45 -19.05
N PHE A 104 -1.96 -6.41 -18.17
CA PHE A 104 -1.29 -7.65 -18.59
C PHE A 104 -2.24 -8.73 -19.14
N GLY A 105 -3.50 -8.72 -18.73
CA GLY A 105 -4.49 -9.71 -19.17
C GLY A 105 -5.24 -9.29 -20.44
N PHE A 106 -5.56 -8.00 -20.58
CA PHE A 106 -6.41 -7.49 -21.66
C PHE A 106 -5.75 -6.42 -22.53
N GLY A 107 -4.52 -5.97 -22.21
CA GLY A 107 -3.86 -4.88 -22.94
C GLY A 107 -4.51 -3.51 -22.75
N ALA A 108 -5.40 -3.36 -21.76
CA ALA A 108 -6.16 -2.14 -21.51
C ALA A 108 -5.37 -1.15 -20.63
N THR A 109 -4.23 -0.66 -21.14
CA THR A 109 -3.31 0.22 -20.39
C THR A 109 -3.98 1.49 -19.88
N GLY A 110 -4.77 2.18 -20.69
CA GLY A 110 -5.46 3.40 -20.24
C GLY A 110 -6.40 3.18 -19.05
N LEU A 111 -7.05 2.02 -18.96
CA LEU A 111 -7.85 1.66 -17.79
C LEU A 111 -6.96 1.41 -16.56
N ALA A 112 -5.84 0.70 -16.75
CA ALA A 112 -4.87 0.49 -15.68
C ALA A 112 -4.32 1.81 -15.14
N ASP A 113 -4.02 2.78 -16.01
CA ASP A 113 -3.51 4.09 -15.62
C ASP A 113 -4.53 4.89 -14.80
N VAL A 114 -5.81 4.84 -15.20
CA VAL A 114 -6.90 5.46 -14.42
C VAL A 114 -7.02 4.82 -13.04
N LEU A 115 -6.94 3.49 -12.96
CA LEU A 115 -6.98 2.75 -11.68
C LEU A 115 -5.79 3.13 -10.79
N VAL A 116 -4.57 3.21 -11.34
CA VAL A 116 -3.37 3.67 -10.62
C VAL A 116 -3.50 5.13 -10.21
N GLY A 117 -4.08 5.99 -11.05
CA GLY A 117 -4.35 7.39 -10.73
C GLY A 117 -5.28 7.54 -9.53
N MET A 118 -6.32 6.72 -9.41
CA MET A 118 -7.19 6.69 -8.22
C MET A 118 -6.42 6.27 -6.96
N ILE A 119 -5.56 5.25 -7.07
CA ILE A 119 -4.69 4.82 -5.96
C ILE A 119 -3.74 5.95 -5.56
N LEU A 120 -3.14 6.65 -6.53
CA LEU A 120 -2.22 7.75 -6.30
C LEU A 120 -2.89 8.86 -5.48
N VAL A 121 -4.11 9.27 -5.85
CA VAL A 121 -4.87 10.28 -5.10
C VAL A 121 -5.15 9.81 -3.67
N ALA A 122 -5.69 8.60 -3.49
CA ALA A 122 -6.02 8.07 -2.17
C ALA A 122 -4.76 7.91 -1.27
N ALA A 123 -3.66 7.40 -1.82
CA ALA A 123 -2.41 7.25 -1.11
C ALA A 123 -1.78 8.61 -0.74
N THR A 124 -1.94 9.62 -1.59
CA THR A 124 -1.49 10.99 -1.28
C THR A 124 -2.29 11.57 -0.12
N LEU A 125 -3.62 11.38 -0.12
CA LEU A 125 -4.46 11.83 0.99
C LEU A 125 -4.05 11.17 2.31
N GLU A 126 -3.82 9.86 2.30
CA GLU A 126 -3.34 9.11 3.46
C GLU A 126 -1.93 9.57 3.89
N ALA A 127 -1.00 9.83 2.97
CA ALA A 127 0.35 10.23 3.31
C ALA A 127 0.39 11.62 3.99
N VAL A 128 -0.44 12.55 3.53
CA VAL A 128 -0.35 13.97 3.90
C VAL A 128 -1.32 14.35 5.02
N PHE A 129 -2.56 13.87 4.98
CA PHE A 129 -3.66 14.40 5.82
C PHE A 129 -4.18 13.43 6.89
N ALA A 130 -3.79 12.15 6.84
CA ALA A 130 -4.21 11.17 7.83
C ALA A 130 -3.46 11.26 9.16
#